data_AF-A0A812SW13-F1
#
_entry.id   AF-A0A812SW13-F1
#
_cell.length_a   1.000
_cell.length_b   1.000
_cell.length_c   1.000
_cell.angle_alpha   90.00
_cell.angle_beta   90.00
_cell.angle_gamma   90.00
#
_symmetry.space_group_name_H-M   'P 1'
#
loop_
_entity.id
_entity.type
_entity.pdbx_description
1 polymer ?
#
loop_
_entity_poly.entity_id
_entity_poly.type
_entity_poly.pdbx_seq_one_letter_code
_entity_poly.pdbx_strand_id
1 'polypeptide(L)'
;MCRRNVRKAGTAEPNAASASEATLAYSEAVANSEDSVTGSDDIGLAETPSSVYVMEHGFLTNSIKWMPRGTIMLSGHGAGYEARLSDAKEFKQLKTEQLQQLISEAAKDHQYYAIRMYNPENPKRVLQASIPAKLLAEHFEDWHDILEVSVSDAGIPVGLSYRVRHTLGLMLFDHTQVHLSEPSRLEGPRVPPPVRDGDGNIKPGGGEQQQPSFLRKYWWVIAIAVLLMSSMGDDGSGGKGKGGGGGGGGGGGGGGGRRG
;
A
#
# COMPACT_ATOMS: atom_id res chain seq x y z
N MET A 1 38.36 41.27 42.89
CA MET A 1 39.12 40.01 42.89
C MET A 1 38.40 39.00 43.77
N CYS A 2 37.47 38.21 43.22
CA CYS A 2 36.79 37.14 43.96
C CYS A 2 37.42 35.79 43.62
N ARG A 3 38.00 35.13 44.64
CA ARG A 3 38.63 33.81 44.52
C ARG A 3 37.57 32.70 44.60
N ARG A 4 37.80 31.68 43.77
CA ARG A 4 37.01 30.46 43.52
C ARG A 4 36.81 29.62 44.78
N ASN A 5 35.63 29.01 44.89
CA ASN A 5 35.43 27.78 45.66
C ASN A 5 35.00 26.68 44.68
N VAL A 6 35.90 25.71 44.46
CA VAL A 6 35.66 24.51 43.66
C VAL A 6 35.12 23.44 44.60
N ARG A 7 33.85 23.08 44.47
CA ARG A 7 33.28 21.88 45.13
C ARG A 7 33.51 20.68 44.22
N LYS A 8 34.20 19.68 44.76
CA LYS A 8 34.49 18.37 44.18
C LYS A 8 33.23 17.51 44.31
N ALA A 9 32.60 17.15 43.20
CA ALA A 9 31.46 16.23 43.19
C ALA A 9 31.97 14.79 43.32
N GLY A 10 31.43 14.05 44.29
CA GLY A 10 31.71 12.64 44.52
C GLY A 10 31.04 11.78 43.45
N THR A 11 31.83 10.88 42.87
CA THR A 11 31.38 9.81 41.98
C THR A 11 30.74 8.73 42.83
N ALA A 12 29.42 8.56 42.72
CA ALA A 12 28.69 7.44 43.29
C ALA A 12 28.44 6.41 42.18
N GLU A 13 29.04 5.23 42.32
CA GLU A 13 28.73 4.05 41.52
C GLU A 13 27.31 3.55 41.85
N PRO A 14 26.47 3.20 40.87
CA PRO A 14 25.26 2.45 41.13
C PRO A 14 25.57 0.95 41.27
N ASN A 15 25.24 0.43 42.46
CA ASN A 15 25.22 -0.98 42.79
C ASN A 15 24.38 -1.78 41.79
N ALA A 16 25.02 -2.77 41.18
CA ALA A 16 24.38 -3.87 40.47
C ALA A 16 23.83 -4.88 41.49
N ALA A 17 22.58 -4.70 41.93
CA ALA A 17 21.85 -5.73 42.68
C ALA A 17 20.34 -5.42 42.67
N SER A 18 19.60 -6.02 41.74
CA SER A 18 18.20 -6.47 41.93
C SER A 18 17.57 -6.96 40.62
N ALA A 19 18.25 -7.86 39.89
CA ALA A 19 17.70 -8.46 38.67
C ALA A 19 17.84 -9.99 38.74
N SER A 20 17.09 -10.64 39.63
CA SER A 20 16.97 -12.09 39.64
C SER A 20 15.85 -12.56 40.58
N GLU A 21 14.58 -12.26 40.30
CA GLU A 21 13.47 -12.92 41.05
C GLU A 21 12.08 -12.89 40.38
N ALA A 22 12.00 -12.85 39.05
CA ALA A 22 10.68 -12.88 38.36
C ALA A 22 10.64 -13.73 37.08
N THR A 23 11.54 -14.72 36.94
CA THR A 23 11.65 -15.57 35.74
C THR A 23 11.76 -17.06 36.06
N LEU A 24 10.99 -17.55 37.04
CA LEU A 24 10.95 -18.98 37.42
C LEU A 24 9.53 -19.45 37.78
N ALA A 25 8.55 -19.13 36.95
CA ALA A 25 7.21 -19.71 37.07
C ALA A 25 6.48 -19.75 35.73
N TYR A 26 7.09 -20.32 34.67
CA TYR A 26 6.35 -20.75 33.48
C TYR A 26 7.20 -21.72 32.62
N SER A 27 7.62 -22.84 33.22
CA SER A 27 8.33 -23.89 32.47
C SER A 27 8.13 -25.26 33.12
N GLU A 28 6.87 -25.68 33.27
CA GLU A 28 6.57 -27.08 33.60
C GLU A 28 5.13 -27.43 33.18
N ALA A 29 4.94 -27.63 31.88
CA ALA A 29 3.77 -28.31 31.32
C ALA A 29 4.08 -28.81 29.89
N VAL A 30 5.17 -29.57 29.74
CA VAL A 30 5.40 -30.41 28.56
C VAL A 30 5.86 -31.78 29.04
N ALA A 31 4.90 -32.63 29.38
CA ALA A 31 5.03 -34.09 29.33
C ALA A 31 3.67 -34.72 29.63
N ASN A 32 3.31 -35.72 28.82
CA ASN A 32 2.17 -36.64 28.92
C ASN A 32 0.91 -36.24 28.13
N SER A 33 0.77 -36.78 26.92
CA SER A 33 -0.07 -37.97 26.71
C SER A 33 -0.09 -38.34 25.22
N GLU A 34 0.65 -39.39 24.87
CA GLU A 34 0.41 -40.17 23.66
C GLU A 34 -0.84 -41.04 23.87
N ASP A 35 -1.53 -41.32 22.76
CA ASP A 35 -2.66 -42.26 22.58
C ASP A 35 -4.04 -41.95 23.21
N SER A 36 -4.93 -41.41 22.39
CA SER A 36 -6.29 -41.95 22.25
C SER A 36 -6.89 -41.61 20.89
N VAL A 37 -6.80 -42.56 19.94
CA VAL A 37 -7.67 -42.64 18.77
C VAL A 37 -9.05 -43.11 19.24
N THR A 38 -10.01 -42.19 19.29
CA THR A 38 -11.44 -42.52 19.25
C THR A 38 -12.11 -41.54 18.31
N GLY A 39 -12.71 -42.06 17.24
CA GLY A 39 -13.44 -41.28 16.24
C GLY A 39 -14.57 -40.48 16.87
N SER A 40 -14.47 -39.17 16.75
CA SER A 40 -15.59 -38.24 16.75
C SER A 40 -15.59 -37.62 15.37
N ASP A 41 -16.70 -37.72 14.64
CA ASP A 41 -16.96 -36.97 13.41
C ASP A 41 -17.17 -35.47 13.74
N ASP A 42 -16.26 -34.88 14.51
CA ASP A 42 -16.13 -33.44 14.65
C ASP A 42 -15.44 -32.94 13.39
N ILE A 43 -16.23 -32.41 12.46
CA ILE A 43 -15.76 -31.58 11.36
C ILE A 43 -15.00 -30.42 12.01
N GLY A 44 -13.69 -30.57 12.12
CA GLY A 44 -12.79 -29.61 12.75
C GLY A 44 -13.03 -28.23 12.16
N LEU A 45 -13.71 -27.38 12.94
CA LEU A 45 -13.69 -25.94 12.75
C LEU A 45 -12.22 -25.54 12.89
N ALA A 46 -11.51 -25.47 11.77
CA ALA A 46 -10.17 -24.93 11.72
C ALA A 46 -10.19 -23.60 12.47
N GLU A 47 -9.44 -23.51 13.57
CA GLU A 47 -9.36 -22.29 14.37
C GLU A 47 -9.03 -21.14 13.43
N THR A 48 -9.93 -20.17 13.37
CA THR A 48 -9.74 -18.98 12.56
C THR A 48 -8.55 -18.22 13.12
N PRO A 49 -7.50 -17.95 12.31
CA PRO A 49 -6.32 -17.29 12.82
C PRO A 49 -6.73 -15.90 13.34
N SER A 50 -6.55 -15.71 14.64
CA SER A 50 -6.76 -14.43 15.31
C SER A 50 -5.42 -13.92 15.81
N SER A 51 -5.17 -12.64 15.60
CA SER A 51 -3.95 -11.97 16.06
C SER A 51 -4.31 -10.65 16.72
N VAL A 52 -3.62 -10.35 17.83
CA VAL A 52 -3.86 -9.15 18.63
C VAL A 52 -2.71 -8.18 18.39
N TYR A 53 -3.06 -6.93 18.09
CA TYR A 53 -2.10 -5.84 17.92
C TYR A 53 -2.33 -4.79 18.99
N VAL A 54 -1.26 -4.33 19.61
CA VAL A 54 -1.29 -3.23 20.57
C VAL A 54 -1.22 -1.93 19.79
N MET A 55 -2.08 -0.97 20.13
CA MET A 55 -2.04 0.38 19.62
C MET A 55 -1.67 1.38 20.70
N GLU A 56 -0.80 2.29 20.31
CA GLU A 56 -0.36 3.40 21.14
C GLU A 56 -0.47 4.70 20.37
N HIS A 57 -0.58 5.80 21.11
CA HIS A 57 -0.62 7.14 20.56
C HIS A 57 0.35 8.07 21.28
N GLY A 58 0.71 9.17 20.64
CA GLY A 58 1.60 10.17 21.21
C GLY A 58 1.73 11.38 20.28
N PHE A 59 2.56 12.33 20.69
CA PHE A 59 2.89 13.49 19.88
C PHE A 59 4.34 13.41 19.44
N LEU A 60 4.59 13.65 18.16
CA LEU A 60 5.94 13.63 17.58
C LEU A 60 6.75 14.82 18.12
N THR A 61 7.51 14.55 19.17
CA THR A 61 8.47 15.46 19.81
C THR A 61 9.86 14.82 19.79
N ASN A 62 10.87 15.52 20.33
CA ASN A 62 12.22 14.99 20.47
C ASN A 62 12.30 13.72 21.34
N SER A 63 11.34 13.53 22.25
CA SER A 63 11.22 12.34 23.10
C SER A 63 9.75 11.90 23.14
N ILE A 64 9.37 11.08 22.17
CA ILE A 64 7.98 10.63 22.04
C ILE A 64 7.63 9.75 23.23
N LYS A 65 6.69 10.25 24.05
CA LYS A 65 6.05 9.45 25.08
C LYS A 65 4.85 8.74 24.48
N TRP A 66 4.99 7.44 24.24
CA TRP A 66 3.90 6.60 23.78
C TRP A 66 2.97 6.24 24.95
N MET A 67 1.68 6.39 24.72
CA MET A 67 0.61 6.08 25.67
C MET A 67 -0.31 5.02 25.07
N PRO A 68 -0.94 4.15 25.88
CA PRO A 68 -1.84 3.14 25.36
C PRO A 68 -3.08 3.79 24.75
N ARG A 69 -3.41 3.41 23.51
CA ARG A 69 -4.62 3.85 22.80
C ARG A 69 -5.69 2.75 22.81
N GLY A 70 -5.27 1.50 22.66
CA GLY A 70 -6.16 0.35 22.61
C GLY A 70 -5.49 -0.88 22.00
N THR A 71 -6.30 -1.85 21.60
CA THR A 71 -5.87 -3.07 20.93
C THR A 71 -6.76 -3.35 19.73
N ILE A 72 -6.16 -3.74 18.61
CA ILE A 72 -6.89 -4.25 17.43
C ILE A 72 -6.79 -5.77 17.43
N MET A 73 -7.93 -6.43 17.46
CA MET A 73 -8.03 -7.86 17.22
C MET A 73 -8.36 -8.09 15.75
N LEU A 74 -7.48 -8.78 15.03
CA LEU A 74 -7.66 -9.14 13.63
C LEU A 74 -7.98 -10.63 13.54
N SER A 75 -9.14 -10.98 13.02
CA SER A 75 -9.60 -12.37 12.86
C SER A 75 -9.89 -12.67 11.39
N GLY A 76 -9.27 -13.71 10.85
CA GLY A 76 -9.52 -14.19 9.49
C GLY A 76 -10.60 -15.26 9.45
N HIS A 77 -11.64 -15.06 8.64
CA HIS A 77 -12.62 -16.09 8.31
C HIS A 77 -12.48 -16.43 6.82
N GLY A 78 -12.91 -17.61 6.36
CA GLY A 78 -12.68 -18.06 4.97
C GLY A 78 -13.16 -17.12 3.85
N ALA A 79 -13.91 -16.07 4.17
CA ALA A 79 -14.38 -15.03 3.24
C ALA A 79 -13.66 -13.67 3.35
N GLY A 80 -12.72 -13.49 4.29
CA GLY A 80 -12.00 -12.23 4.51
C GLY A 80 -11.57 -12.00 5.97
N TYR A 81 -10.98 -10.85 6.24
CA TYR A 81 -10.53 -10.44 7.57
C TYR A 81 -11.51 -9.45 8.22
N GLU A 82 -11.69 -9.59 9.53
CA GLU A 82 -12.43 -8.65 10.37
C GLU A 82 -11.49 -8.06 11.43
N ALA A 83 -11.59 -6.75 11.66
CA ALA A 83 -10.83 -6.07 12.71
C ALA A 83 -11.78 -5.45 13.72
N ARG A 84 -11.50 -5.68 15.00
CA ARG A 84 -12.22 -5.09 16.12
C ARG A 84 -11.27 -4.28 16.97
N LEU A 85 -11.62 -3.01 17.21
CA LEU A 85 -10.90 -2.13 18.11
C LEU A 85 -11.49 -2.21 19.52
N SER A 86 -10.63 -2.32 20.51
CA SER A 86 -10.97 -2.12 21.92
C SER A 86 -10.09 -1.02 22.49
N ASP A 87 -10.67 0.07 22.98
CA ASP A 87 -9.86 1.15 23.55
C ASP A 87 -9.28 0.77 24.91
N ALA A 88 -8.11 1.31 25.20
CA ALA A 88 -7.46 1.13 26.48
C ALA A 88 -8.23 1.87 27.59
N LYS A 89 -8.22 1.31 28.81
CA LYS A 89 -8.89 1.94 29.96
C LYS A 89 -8.29 3.32 30.24
N GLU A 90 -6.97 3.45 30.15
CA GLU A 90 -6.29 4.73 30.36
C GLU A 90 -6.70 5.75 29.29
N PHE A 91 -6.91 5.30 28.05
CA PHE A 91 -7.35 6.18 26.97
C PHE A 91 -8.77 6.71 27.19
N LYS A 92 -9.70 5.85 27.63
CA LYS A 92 -11.07 6.29 28.00
C LYS A 92 -11.10 7.18 29.24
N GLN A 93 -10.15 6.98 30.17
CA GLN A 93 -10.05 7.73 31.42
C GLN A 93 -9.35 9.08 31.27
N LEU A 94 -8.51 9.25 30.25
CA LEU A 94 -8.07 10.57 29.81
C LEU A 94 -9.35 11.32 29.44
N LYS A 95 -9.86 12.11 30.39
CA LYS A 95 -11.06 12.94 30.19
C LYS A 95 -10.86 13.66 28.86
N THR A 96 -11.89 13.63 28.02
CA THR A 96 -11.91 14.28 26.70
C THR A 96 -11.26 15.67 26.71
N GLU A 97 -11.48 16.44 27.78
CA GLU A 97 -10.86 17.74 28.04
C GLU A 97 -9.33 17.71 28.16
N GLN A 98 -8.74 16.76 28.89
CA GLN A 98 -7.29 16.66 29.05
C GLN A 98 -6.62 16.29 27.74
N LEU A 99 -7.20 15.36 26.98
CA LEU A 99 -6.68 15.00 25.65
C LEU A 99 -6.78 16.19 24.70
N GLN A 100 -7.91 16.92 24.72
CA GLN A 100 -8.09 18.14 23.93
C GLN A 100 -7.06 19.22 24.28
N GLN A 101 -6.73 19.40 25.56
CA GLN A 101 -5.67 20.32 26.01
C GLN A 101 -4.30 19.92 25.45
N LEU A 102 -3.94 18.64 25.55
CA LEU A 102 -2.67 18.13 25.02
C LEU A 102 -2.57 18.31 23.50
N ILE A 103 -3.64 18.04 22.76
CA ILE A 103 -3.69 18.26 21.30
C ILE A 103 -3.57 19.74 20.99
N SER A 104 -4.24 20.60 21.75
CA SER A 104 -4.19 22.06 21.57
C SER A 104 -2.79 22.64 21.85
N GLU A 105 -2.08 22.11 22.85
CA GLU A 105 -0.70 22.47 23.14
C GLU A 105 0.23 22.00 22.01
N ALA A 106 0.13 20.74 21.63
CA ALA A 106 0.88 20.17 20.51
C ALA A 106 0.62 20.93 19.19
N ALA A 107 -0.60 21.41 18.97
CA ALA A 107 -0.98 22.21 17.80
C ALA A 107 -0.26 23.57 17.75
N LYS A 108 -0.07 24.24 18.90
CA LYS A 108 0.68 25.50 18.99
C LYS A 108 2.14 25.32 18.61
N ASP A 109 2.70 24.16 18.97
CA ASP A 109 4.08 23.79 18.66
C ASP A 109 4.22 23.13 17.27
N HIS A 110 3.16 23.14 16.44
CA HIS A 110 3.13 22.52 15.11
C HIS A 110 3.51 21.03 15.10
N GLN A 111 3.22 20.33 16.20
CA GLN A 111 3.50 18.91 16.33
C GLN A 111 2.47 18.05 15.60
N TYR A 112 2.83 16.79 15.43
CA TYR A 112 1.97 15.78 14.82
C TYR A 112 1.47 14.83 15.90
N TYR A 113 0.18 14.54 15.86
CA TYR A 113 -0.39 13.40 16.56
C TYR A 113 -0.02 12.13 15.80
N ALA A 114 0.59 11.18 16.48
CA ALA A 114 1.01 9.91 15.90
C ALA A 114 0.35 8.74 16.61
N ILE A 115 0.04 7.73 15.82
CA ILE A 115 -0.40 6.43 16.28
C ILE A 115 0.57 5.38 15.80
N ARG A 116 0.78 4.35 16.60
CA ARG A 116 1.54 3.17 16.19
C ARG A 116 0.84 1.90 16.58
N MET A 117 1.07 0.86 15.80
CA MET A 117 0.51 -0.47 15.99
C MET A 117 1.62 -1.51 15.85
N TYR A 118 1.67 -2.47 16.75
CA TYR A 118 2.66 -3.56 16.71
C TYR A 118 2.07 -4.86 17.27
N ASN A 119 2.63 -5.99 16.86
CA ASN A 119 2.32 -7.28 17.46
C ASN A 119 3.15 -7.44 18.74
N PRO A 120 2.54 -7.69 19.92
CA PRO A 120 3.29 -7.92 21.16
C PRO A 120 4.24 -9.12 21.11
N GLU A 121 3.94 -10.14 20.30
CA GLU A 121 4.80 -11.31 20.09
C GLU A 121 6.03 -10.98 19.23
N ASN A 122 5.92 -9.98 18.35
CA ASN A 122 7.00 -9.52 17.49
C ASN A 122 7.04 -7.99 17.40
N PRO A 123 7.54 -7.31 18.44
CA PRO A 123 7.49 -5.85 18.54
C PRO A 123 8.48 -5.14 17.59
N LYS A 124 9.32 -5.89 16.86
CA LYS A 124 10.28 -5.30 15.90
C LYS A 124 9.58 -4.63 14.73
N ARG A 125 8.38 -5.09 14.37
CA ARG A 125 7.61 -4.55 13.25
C ARG A 125 6.52 -3.63 13.78
N VAL A 126 6.75 -2.34 13.61
CA VAL A 126 5.83 -1.27 14.03
C VAL A 126 5.30 -0.57 12.80
N LEU A 127 3.98 -0.47 12.70
CA LEU A 127 3.30 0.38 11.74
C LEU A 127 2.97 1.70 12.41
N GLN A 128 3.21 2.83 11.75
CA GLN A 128 3.00 4.15 12.31
C GLN A 128 2.31 5.06 11.29
N ALA A 129 1.37 5.87 11.77
CA ALA A 129 0.75 6.93 11.01
C ALA A 129 0.70 8.21 11.84
N SER A 130 0.64 9.36 11.19
CA SER A 130 0.60 10.65 11.89
C SER A 130 -0.20 11.69 11.13
N ILE A 131 -0.82 12.61 11.87
CA ILE A 131 -1.59 13.73 11.34
C ILE A 131 -1.21 15.01 12.09
N PRO A 132 -1.27 16.20 11.46
CA PRO A 132 -1.01 17.45 12.16
C PRO A 132 -1.96 17.61 13.37
N ALA A 133 -1.40 17.89 14.56
CA ALA A 133 -2.21 18.08 15.77
C ALA A 133 -3.14 19.30 15.63
N LYS A 134 -2.72 20.31 14.85
CA LYS A 134 -3.54 21.49 14.52
C LYS A 134 -4.89 21.12 13.92
N LEU A 135 -4.92 20.14 13.00
CA LEU A 135 -6.16 19.69 12.36
C LEU A 135 -7.14 19.11 13.39
N LEU A 136 -6.60 18.37 14.38
CA LEU A 136 -7.40 17.74 15.44
C LEU A 136 -7.87 18.77 16.48
N ALA A 137 -7.07 19.79 16.77
CA ALA A 137 -7.40 20.82 17.75
C ALA A 137 -8.50 21.77 17.25
N GLU A 138 -8.49 22.14 15.96
CA GLU A 138 -9.48 23.04 15.36
C GLU A 138 -10.86 22.39 15.22
N HIS A 139 -10.89 21.05 15.13
CA HIS A 139 -12.08 20.27 14.85
C HIS A 139 -12.22 19.10 15.81
N PHE A 140 -12.13 19.40 17.11
CA PHE A 140 -12.27 18.36 18.13
C PHE A 140 -13.74 17.93 18.30
N GLU A 141 -14.66 18.87 18.08
CA GLU A 141 -16.10 18.61 17.95
C GLU A 141 -16.46 18.38 16.49
N ASP A 142 -17.55 17.65 16.26
CA ASP A 142 -18.09 17.31 14.94
C ASP A 142 -17.14 16.50 14.04
N TRP A 143 -16.17 15.78 14.59
CA TRP A 143 -15.24 14.92 13.83
C TRP A 143 -15.08 13.56 14.51
N HIS A 144 -14.82 12.52 13.72
CA HIS A 144 -14.42 11.21 14.22
C HIS A 144 -13.17 10.70 13.52
N ASP A 145 -12.45 9.80 14.18
CA ASP A 145 -11.24 9.18 13.65
C ASP A 145 -11.53 7.86 12.94
N ILE A 146 -10.77 7.61 11.88
CA ILE A 146 -10.84 6.39 11.08
C ILE A 146 -9.42 5.83 10.95
N LEU A 147 -9.26 4.61 11.42
CA LEU A 147 -8.07 3.80 11.27
C LEU A 147 -8.25 2.90 10.06
N GLU A 148 -7.37 2.99 9.08
CA GLU A 148 -7.37 2.05 7.96
C GLU A 148 -6.13 1.16 8.07
N VAL A 149 -6.37 -0.14 8.20
CA VAL A 149 -5.33 -1.16 8.29
C VAL A 149 -5.32 -1.95 6.99
N SER A 150 -4.22 -1.85 6.24
CA SER A 150 -4.02 -2.66 5.05
C SER A 150 -3.42 -4.00 5.46
N VAL A 151 -4.02 -5.10 5.03
CA VAL A 151 -3.62 -6.46 5.42
C VAL A 151 -3.14 -7.22 4.19
N SER A 152 -2.09 -8.02 4.34
CA SER A 152 -1.64 -8.93 3.28
C SER A 152 -2.61 -10.10 3.07
N ASP A 153 -2.40 -10.88 2.01
CA ASP A 153 -3.13 -12.13 1.78
C ASP A 153 -3.01 -13.13 2.94
N ALA A 154 -1.86 -13.14 3.62
CA ALA A 154 -1.60 -13.95 4.81
C ALA A 154 -2.21 -13.39 6.12
N GLY A 155 -2.98 -12.31 6.07
CA GLY A 155 -3.61 -11.77 7.29
C GLY A 155 -2.68 -10.93 8.15
N ILE A 156 -1.50 -10.59 7.63
CA ILE A 156 -0.50 -9.79 8.35
C ILE A 156 -0.71 -8.32 7.96
N PRO A 157 -0.93 -7.39 8.90
CA PRO A 157 -0.99 -5.96 8.61
C PRO A 157 0.29 -5.47 7.92
N VAL A 158 0.16 -4.73 6.83
CA VAL A 158 1.28 -4.16 6.06
C VAL A 158 1.28 -2.64 6.03
N GLY A 159 0.13 -2.01 6.28
CA GLY A 159 -0.01 -0.57 6.31
C GLY A 159 -0.95 -0.12 7.42
N LEU A 160 -0.67 1.06 7.97
CA LEU A 160 -1.54 1.77 8.89
C LEU A 160 -1.73 3.18 8.35
N SER A 161 -2.98 3.60 8.21
CA SER A 161 -3.35 4.96 7.82
C SER A 161 -4.31 5.52 8.86
N TYR A 162 -4.08 6.79 9.20
CA TYR A 162 -4.91 7.53 10.13
C TYR A 162 -5.54 8.71 9.41
N ARG A 163 -6.86 8.77 9.43
CA ARG A 163 -7.61 9.89 8.88
C ARG A 163 -8.73 10.28 9.84
N VAL A 164 -9.27 11.46 9.60
CA VAL A 164 -10.38 12.00 10.37
C VAL A 164 -11.43 12.51 9.39
N ARG A 165 -12.70 12.46 9.80
CA ARG A 165 -13.81 12.95 8.99
C ARG A 165 -14.77 13.76 9.81
N HIS A 166 -15.26 14.84 9.21
CA HIS A 166 -16.33 15.64 9.75
C HIS A 166 -17.63 14.84 9.83
N THR A 167 -18.26 14.80 11.00
CA THR A 167 -19.53 14.18 11.33
C THR A 167 -20.17 14.92 12.50
N LEU A 168 -21.31 15.55 12.23
CA LEU A 168 -22.03 16.40 13.19
C LEU A 168 -22.38 15.63 14.47
N GLY A 169 -22.13 16.24 15.63
CA GLY A 169 -22.53 15.76 16.94
C GLY A 169 -21.64 14.66 17.53
N LEU A 170 -20.51 14.33 16.89
CA LEU A 170 -19.55 13.35 17.41
C LEU A 170 -18.28 14.05 17.88
N MET A 171 -17.80 13.67 19.06
CA MET A 171 -16.49 14.09 19.56
C MET A 171 -15.40 13.23 18.93
N LEU A 172 -14.25 13.85 18.68
CA LEU A 172 -13.06 13.13 18.24
C LEU A 172 -12.72 12.02 19.26
N PHE A 173 -12.45 10.82 18.75
CA PHE A 173 -12.15 9.58 19.51
C PHE A 173 -13.32 8.86 20.19
N ASP A 174 -14.52 9.43 20.28
CA ASP A 174 -15.67 8.72 20.85
C ASP A 174 -16.18 7.62 19.89
N HIS A 175 -15.98 7.82 18.59
CA HIS A 175 -16.50 6.96 17.53
C HIS A 175 -15.41 6.59 16.53
N THR A 176 -14.37 5.92 17.03
CA THR A 176 -13.29 5.43 16.18
C THR A 176 -13.75 4.28 15.29
N GLN A 177 -13.60 4.46 13.98
CA GLN A 177 -13.90 3.41 13.00
C GLN A 177 -12.61 2.72 12.56
N VAL A 178 -12.67 1.40 12.40
CA VAL A 178 -11.56 0.62 11.82
C VAL A 178 -12.01 0.04 10.48
N HIS A 179 -11.27 0.36 9.44
CA HIS A 179 -11.47 -0.15 8.09
C HIS A 179 -10.31 -1.08 7.76
N LEU A 180 -10.63 -2.21 7.15
CA LEU A 180 -9.63 -3.11 6.58
C LEU A 180 -9.58 -2.94 5.07
N SER A 181 -8.36 -2.85 4.53
CA SER A 181 -8.12 -2.94 3.09
C SER A 181 -7.31 -4.18 2.76
N GLU A 182 -7.93 -5.09 2.01
CA GLU A 182 -7.29 -6.29 1.48
C GLU A 182 -6.85 -6.05 0.03
N PRO A 183 -5.70 -6.62 -0.39
CA PRO A 183 -5.26 -6.52 -1.77
C PRO A 183 -6.28 -7.23 -2.68
N SER A 184 -6.86 -6.48 -3.62
CA SER A 184 -7.73 -7.09 -4.63
C SER A 184 -6.89 -7.90 -5.60
N ARG A 185 -7.28 -9.17 -5.80
CA ARG A 185 -6.73 -9.99 -6.88
C ARG A 185 -7.31 -9.47 -8.19
N LEU A 186 -6.50 -8.72 -8.93
CA LEU A 186 -6.88 -8.32 -10.27
C LEU A 186 -6.87 -9.54 -11.18
N GLU A 187 -7.96 -9.71 -11.94
CA GLU A 187 -7.99 -10.67 -13.05
C GLU A 187 -6.88 -10.24 -14.03
N GLY A 188 -5.94 -11.15 -14.29
CA GLY A 188 -4.82 -10.87 -15.19
C GLY A 188 -5.28 -10.53 -16.60
N PRO A 189 -4.36 -10.08 -17.48
CA PRO A 189 -4.70 -9.81 -18.87
C PRO A 189 -5.36 -11.05 -19.50
N ARG A 190 -6.57 -10.88 -20.03
CA ARG A 190 -7.29 -11.94 -20.72
C ARG A 190 -6.55 -12.26 -22.02
N VAL A 191 -5.68 -13.27 -21.98
CA VAL A 191 -5.03 -13.81 -23.16
C VAL A 191 -6.03 -14.73 -23.86
N PRO A 192 -6.39 -14.47 -25.13
CA PRO A 192 -7.25 -15.39 -25.89
C PRO A 192 -6.62 -16.78 -25.90
N PRO A 193 -7.40 -17.85 -25.70
CA PRO A 193 -6.86 -19.19 -25.75
C PRO A 193 -6.22 -19.43 -27.13
N PRO A 194 -5.05 -20.12 -27.18
CA PRO A 194 -4.46 -20.52 -28.44
C PRO A 194 -5.45 -21.36 -29.25
N VAL A 195 -5.68 -20.98 -30.51
CA VAL A 195 -6.50 -21.77 -31.42
C VAL A 195 -5.63 -22.90 -31.97
N ARG A 196 -6.06 -24.14 -31.76
CA ARG A 196 -5.45 -25.32 -32.39
C ARG A 196 -6.14 -25.55 -33.71
N ASP A 197 -5.37 -25.55 -34.79
CA ASP A 197 -5.86 -26.01 -36.09
C ASP A 197 -6.04 -27.55 -36.07
N GLY A 198 -6.81 -28.09 -37.03
CA GLY A 198 -7.05 -29.53 -37.18
C GLY A 198 -5.81 -30.41 -37.32
N ASP A 199 -4.66 -29.80 -37.65
CA ASP A 199 -3.34 -30.46 -37.74
C ASP A 199 -2.52 -30.38 -36.42
N GLY A 200 -3.12 -29.90 -35.32
CA GLY A 200 -2.49 -29.83 -33.99
C GLY A 200 -1.52 -28.66 -33.79
N ASN A 201 -1.40 -27.76 -34.76
CA ASN A 201 -0.53 -26.59 -34.66
C ASN A 201 -1.22 -25.44 -33.91
N ILE A 202 -0.49 -24.78 -33.00
CA ILE A 202 -1.00 -23.66 -32.19
C ILE A 202 -0.77 -22.36 -32.94
N LYS A 203 -1.83 -21.70 -33.41
CA LYS A 203 -1.75 -20.33 -33.92
C LYS A 203 -2.12 -19.34 -32.81
N PRO A 204 -1.38 -18.23 -32.65
CA PRO A 204 -1.83 -17.16 -31.77
C PRO A 204 -3.19 -16.68 -32.28
N GLY A 205 -4.19 -16.64 -31.39
CA GLY A 205 -5.56 -16.23 -31.69
C GLY A 205 -5.60 -14.75 -32.07
N GLY A 206 -5.21 -14.45 -33.31
CA GLY A 206 -5.38 -13.17 -33.94
C GLY A 206 -6.86 -13.00 -34.27
N GLY A 207 -7.58 -12.31 -33.39
CA GLY A 207 -8.71 -11.53 -33.87
C GLY A 207 -8.14 -10.50 -34.83
N GLU A 208 -8.07 -10.84 -36.12
CA GLU A 208 -7.87 -9.86 -37.18
C GLU A 208 -9.11 -8.95 -37.17
N GLN A 209 -9.14 -7.98 -36.25
CA GLN A 209 -9.72 -6.69 -36.58
C GLN A 209 -8.89 -6.20 -37.74
N GLN A 210 -9.35 -6.57 -38.93
CA GLN A 210 -8.90 -6.09 -40.21
C GLN A 210 -9.13 -4.57 -40.15
N GLN A 211 -8.17 -3.83 -39.60
CA GLN A 211 -8.18 -2.38 -39.65
C GLN A 211 -8.30 -2.05 -41.13
N PRO A 212 -9.39 -1.38 -41.57
CA PRO A 212 -9.52 -1.05 -42.97
C PRO A 212 -8.29 -0.22 -43.31
N SER A 213 -7.44 -0.78 -44.18
CA SER A 213 -6.18 -0.16 -44.57
C SER A 213 -6.44 1.30 -44.88
N PHE A 214 -5.68 2.20 -44.25
CA PHE A 214 -5.87 3.66 -44.35
C PHE A 214 -5.98 4.12 -45.82
N LEU A 215 -5.33 3.42 -46.74
CA LEU A 215 -5.44 3.61 -48.19
C LEU A 215 -6.88 3.50 -48.72
N ARG A 216 -7.72 2.61 -48.17
CA ARG A 216 -9.12 2.45 -48.59
C ARG A 216 -9.99 3.64 -48.16
N LYS A 217 -9.70 4.22 -46.99
CA LYS A 217 -10.43 5.37 -46.45
C LYS A 217 -10.08 6.69 -47.16
N TYR A 218 -8.85 6.81 -47.66
CA TYR A 218 -8.35 8.05 -48.27
C TYR A 218 -8.10 7.98 -49.78
N TRP A 219 -8.44 6.88 -50.46
CA TRP A 219 -8.29 6.73 -51.92
C TRP A 219 -8.98 7.86 -52.71
N TRP A 220 -10.19 8.24 -52.31
CA TRP A 220 -10.92 9.34 -52.96
C TRP A 220 -10.25 10.71 -52.78
N VAL A 221 -9.58 10.94 -51.65
CA VAL A 221 -8.84 12.19 -51.39
C VAL A 221 -7.63 12.29 -52.31
N ILE A 222 -6.92 11.19 -52.53
CA ILE A 222 -5.80 11.11 -53.48
C ILE A 222 -6.28 11.39 -54.90
N ALA A 223 -7.42 10.81 -55.32
CA ALA A 223 -8.00 11.05 -56.64
C ALA A 223 -8.39 12.52 -56.86
N ILE A 224 -9.01 13.17 -55.86
CA ILE A 224 -9.37 14.61 -55.94
C ILE A 224 -8.11 15.49 -55.99
N ALA A 225 -7.10 15.18 -55.18
CA ALA A 225 -5.84 15.95 -55.19
C ALA A 225 -5.14 15.89 -56.55
N VAL A 226 -5.09 14.71 -57.19
CA VAL A 226 -4.52 14.55 -58.53
C VAL A 226 -5.33 15.29 -59.59
N LEU A 227 -6.67 15.25 -59.49
CA LEU A 227 -7.55 16.00 -60.41
C LEU A 227 -7.33 17.50 -60.29
N LEU A 228 -7.29 18.04 -59.06
CA LEU A 228 -7.07 19.46 -58.82
C LEU A 228 -5.70 19.92 -59.33
N MET A 229 -4.66 19.12 -59.08
CA MET A 229 -3.30 19.39 -59.52
C MET A 229 -3.17 19.32 -61.05
N SER A 230 -4.00 18.51 -61.72
CA SER A 230 -4.10 18.48 -63.18
C SER A 230 -4.90 19.66 -63.76
N SER A 231 -5.86 20.20 -62.99
CA SER A 231 -6.64 21.39 -63.40
C SER A 231 -5.95 22.73 -63.17
N MET A 232 -4.91 22.77 -62.33
CA MET A 232 -4.08 23.96 -62.06
C MET A 232 -2.75 23.97 -62.84
N GLY A 233 -2.56 23.02 -63.76
CA GLY A 233 -1.34 22.86 -64.56
C GLY A 233 -1.47 23.23 -66.04
N ASP A 234 -2.59 23.77 -66.50
CA ASP A 234 -2.82 24.12 -67.91
C ASP A 234 -3.04 25.63 -68.12
N ASP A 235 -1.99 26.40 -67.78
CA ASP A 235 -1.84 27.80 -68.14
C ASP A 235 -0.47 27.89 -68.86
N GLY A 236 -0.52 27.70 -70.19
CA GLY A 236 0.63 27.32 -71.00
C GLY A 236 1.79 28.33 -71.15
N SER A 237 2.96 27.77 -71.42
CA SER A 237 4.08 28.43 -72.10
C SER A 237 5.05 27.35 -72.61
N GLY A 238 5.27 27.31 -73.93
CA GLY A 238 5.95 26.23 -74.63
C GLY A 238 7.46 26.14 -74.40
N GLY A 239 8.04 25.00 -74.78
CA GLY A 239 9.50 24.85 -74.77
C GLY A 239 10.04 23.43 -74.88
N LYS A 240 9.94 22.84 -76.08
CA LYS A 240 11.09 22.29 -76.84
C LYS A 240 12.17 21.50 -76.06
N GLY A 241 12.29 20.20 -76.38
CA GLY A 241 13.57 19.46 -76.38
C GLY A 241 13.52 18.12 -75.63
N LYS A 242 13.65 16.98 -76.31
CA LYS A 242 14.94 16.35 -76.71
C LYS A 242 15.69 15.84 -75.47
N GLY A 243 15.97 14.56 -75.26
CA GLY A 243 15.92 13.35 -76.07
C GLY A 243 16.88 12.33 -75.41
N GLY A 244 16.79 11.06 -75.79
CA GLY A 244 17.78 10.00 -75.49
C GLY A 244 17.62 9.37 -74.10
N GLY A 245 17.68 8.06 -73.91
CA GLY A 245 18.22 7.00 -74.76
C GLY A 245 19.18 6.16 -73.93
N GLY A 246 18.95 4.84 -73.89
CA GLY A 246 19.86 3.80 -73.37
C GLY A 246 19.80 3.60 -71.84
N GLY A 247 19.86 2.40 -71.28
CA GLY A 247 20.20 1.09 -71.82
C GLY A 247 21.05 0.31 -70.81
N GLY A 248 20.78 -0.98 -70.62
CA GLY A 248 21.62 -1.97 -69.90
C GLY A 248 21.47 -1.94 -68.38
N GLY A 249 21.08 -3.02 -67.70
CA GLY A 249 21.84 -4.28 -67.55
C GLY A 249 22.86 -4.12 -66.41
N GLY A 250 23.02 -4.95 -65.39
CA GLY A 250 22.56 -6.29 -65.02
C GLY A 250 23.48 -6.76 -63.88
N GLY A 251 23.06 -7.79 -63.12
CA GLY A 251 23.89 -8.50 -62.12
C GLY A 251 24.04 -7.78 -60.78
N GLY A 252 24.06 -8.44 -59.62
CA GLY A 252 24.20 -9.85 -59.30
C GLY A 252 25.10 -9.99 -58.07
N GLY A 253 24.64 -10.72 -57.05
CA GLY A 253 25.50 -11.56 -56.22
C GLY A 253 26.02 -11.02 -54.88
N GLY A 254 25.93 -11.90 -53.87
CA GLY A 254 26.80 -11.97 -52.68
C GLY A 254 26.21 -11.34 -51.41
N GLY A 255 26.04 -12.00 -50.28
CA GLY A 255 26.64 -13.23 -49.77
C GLY A 255 27.45 -12.94 -48.49
N GLY A 256 27.17 -13.68 -47.41
CA GLY A 256 27.96 -13.73 -46.17
C GLY A 256 27.36 -12.90 -45.03
N GLY A 257 27.01 -13.42 -43.86
CA GLY A 257 27.53 -14.58 -43.14
C GLY A 257 28.57 -14.14 -42.12
N ARG A 258 28.17 -13.99 -40.85
CA ARG A 258 29.09 -14.00 -39.69
C ARG A 258 28.43 -14.72 -38.51
N ARG A 259 28.96 -15.90 -38.21
CA ARG A 259 29.00 -16.54 -36.89
C ARG A 259 30.37 -16.23 -36.28
N GLY A 260 30.47 -16.30 -34.95
CA GLY A 260 31.72 -16.27 -34.20
C GLY A 260 31.70 -15.19 -33.15
#